data_AF-A0A6A4WEF4-F1
#
_entry.id   AF-A0A6A4WEF4-F1
#
_cell.length_a   1.000
_cell.length_b   1.000
_cell.length_c   1.000
_cell.angle_alpha   90.00
_cell.angle_beta   90.00
_cell.angle_gamma   90.00
#
_symmetry.space_group_name_H-M   'P 1'
#
loop_
_entity.id
_entity.type
_entity.pdbx_description
1 polymer ?
#
loop_
_entity_poly.entity_id
_entity_poly.type
_entity_poly.pdbx_seq_one_letter_code
_entity_poly.pdbx_strand_id
1 'polypeptide(L)'
;MNGPHADLMKSNCSLAYHVQNVRDISVTAERVTPTVGRTTITFKSSEDHSKWAVSEDAARPWVCVGDINRMLTQEERGGGTVCRWDAVLWRLYSQLVAAVEPCPGKQPVNVYRRRP
;
A
#
# COMPACT_ATOMS: atom_id res chain seq x y z
N MET A 1 9.39 6.71 0.52
CA MET A 1 10.36 5.85 1.24
C MET A 1 11.67 6.61 1.42
N ASN A 2 12.43 6.36 2.49
CA ASN A 2 13.69 7.06 2.74
C ASN A 2 14.87 6.08 2.64
N GLY A 3 15.41 5.87 1.43
CA GLY A 3 16.59 5.03 1.23
C GLY A 3 16.70 4.49 -0.21
N PRO A 4 17.87 3.96 -0.59
CA PRO A 4 18.09 3.41 -1.92
C PRO A 4 17.23 2.16 -2.16
N HIS A 5 16.73 1.97 -3.38
CA HIS A 5 15.82 0.87 -3.72
C HIS A 5 16.42 -0.54 -3.50
N ALA A 6 17.75 -0.67 -3.46
CA ALA A 6 18.43 -1.92 -3.14
C ALA A 6 18.13 -2.44 -1.72
N ASP A 7 17.84 -1.53 -0.80
CA ASP A 7 17.62 -1.85 0.62
C ASP A 7 16.12 -2.06 0.93
N LEU A 8 15.24 -2.04 -0.07
CA LEU A 8 13.81 -2.32 0.10
C LEU A 8 13.61 -3.82 0.29
N MET A 9 13.02 -4.21 1.42
CA MET A 9 12.63 -5.59 1.68
C MET A 9 11.66 -6.06 0.60
N LYS A 10 11.88 -7.24 0.02
CA LYS A 10 10.98 -7.83 -0.96
C LYS A 10 9.66 -8.26 -0.33
N SER A 11 8.61 -8.30 -1.16
CA SER A 11 7.37 -8.99 -0.83
C SER A 11 7.67 -10.43 -0.39
N ASN A 12 6.98 -10.90 0.64
CA ASN A 12 7.20 -12.20 1.23
C ASN A 12 5.87 -12.95 1.37
N CYS A 13 5.77 -14.08 0.68
CA CYS A 13 4.55 -14.91 0.65
C CYS A 13 4.86 -16.36 1.03
N SER A 14 5.97 -16.60 1.74
CA SER A 14 6.31 -17.91 2.28
C SER A 14 5.95 -18.06 3.76
N LEU A 15 5.65 -16.94 4.45
CA LEU A 15 5.19 -16.93 5.83
C LEU A 15 3.69 -17.23 5.93
N ALA A 16 3.23 -17.57 7.14
CA ALA A 16 1.81 -17.81 7.43
C ALA A 16 0.91 -16.62 7.06
N TYR A 17 1.45 -15.40 7.13
CA TYR A 17 0.83 -14.19 6.63
C TYR A 17 1.66 -13.65 5.46
N HIS A 18 1.05 -13.50 4.30
CA HIS A 18 1.69 -12.89 3.15
C HIS A 18 1.80 -11.38 3.35
N VAL A 19 2.93 -10.82 2.91
CA VAL A 19 3.18 -9.39 2.90
C VAL A 19 3.62 -9.00 1.51
N GLN A 20 2.84 -8.12 0.88
CA GLN A 20 3.16 -7.58 -0.44
C GLN A 20 3.39 -6.08 -0.32
N ASN A 21 4.44 -5.59 -0.97
CA ASN A 21 4.72 -4.17 -1.03
C ASN A 21 3.74 -3.50 -2.00
N VAL A 22 3.15 -2.39 -1.60
CA VAL A 22 2.48 -1.49 -2.53
C VAL A 22 3.55 -0.87 -3.42
N ARG A 23 3.39 -0.98 -4.74
CA ARG A 23 4.32 -0.43 -5.74
C ARG A 23 3.86 0.92 -6.25
N ASP A 24 2.59 0.99 -6.66
CA ASP A 24 1.99 2.18 -7.24
C ASP A 24 0.76 2.57 -6.43
N ILE A 25 0.60 3.87 -6.20
CA ILE A 25 -0.49 4.48 -5.44
C ILE A 25 -1.29 5.37 -6.40
N SER A 26 -2.62 5.22 -6.41
CA SER A 26 -3.52 6.07 -7.20
C SER A 26 -4.49 6.83 -6.30
N VAL A 27 -4.49 8.15 -6.42
CA VAL A 27 -5.42 9.03 -5.72
C VAL A 27 -6.33 9.70 -6.74
N THR A 28 -7.63 9.61 -6.53
CA THR A 28 -8.59 10.38 -7.33
C THR A 28 -9.09 11.56 -6.52
N ALA A 29 -8.80 12.77 -6.97
CA ALA A 29 -9.28 14.00 -6.37
C ALA A 29 -10.39 14.61 -7.25
N GLU A 30 -11.46 15.06 -6.60
CA GLU A 30 -12.48 15.88 -7.23
C GLU A 30 -12.08 17.35 -7.06
N ARG A 31 -11.82 18.06 -8.16
CA ARG A 31 -11.68 19.51 -8.11
C ARG A 31 -13.07 20.12 -8.08
N VAL A 32 -13.35 20.86 -7.02
CA VAL A 32 -14.50 21.76 -6.97
C VAL A 32 -14.16 22.98 -7.80
N THR A 33 -14.49 22.92 -9.09
CA THR A 33 -14.47 24.02 -10.05
C THR A 33 -15.87 24.19 -10.65
N PRO A 34 -16.18 25.29 -11.38
CA PRO A 34 -17.48 25.49 -12.03
C PRO A 34 -17.93 24.33 -12.94
N THR A 35 -16.96 23.53 -13.40
CA THR A 35 -17.17 22.21 -13.98
C THR A 35 -16.58 21.16 -13.02
N VAL A 36 -17.33 20.11 -12.69
CA VAL A 36 -16.81 19.00 -11.86
C VAL A 36 -15.73 18.26 -12.67
N GLY A 37 -14.47 18.42 -12.26
CA GLY A 37 -13.33 17.75 -12.86
C GLY A 37 -12.81 16.67 -11.93
N ARG A 38 -12.78 15.42 -12.38
CA ARG A 38 -12.19 14.30 -11.64
C ARG A 38 -10.79 14.02 -12.18
N THR A 39 -9.77 14.18 -11.35
CA THR A 39 -8.37 13.94 -11.72
C THR A 39 -7.84 12.76 -10.94
N THR A 40 -7.25 11.78 -11.64
CA THR A 40 -6.53 10.68 -11.02
C THR A 40 -5.03 10.92 -11.16
N ILE A 41 -4.32 10.83 -10.04
CA ILE A 41 -2.85 10.94 -9.99
C ILE A 41 -2.33 9.60 -9.51
N THR A 42 -1.40 9.03 -10.27
CA THR A 42 -0.71 7.80 -9.91
C THR A 42 0.76 8.09 -9.72
N PHE A 43 1.33 7.63 -8.62
CA PHE A 43 2.73 7.84 -8.26
C PHE A 43 3.30 6.58 -7.58
N LYS A 44 4.62 6.47 -7.52
CA LYS A 44 5.25 5.29 -6.91
C LYS A 44 5.21 5.39 -5.39
N SER A 45 5.12 4.26 -4.71
CA SER A 45 5.24 4.23 -3.24
C SER A 45 6.59 4.73 -2.73
N SER A 46 7.63 4.73 -3.57
CA SER A 46 8.91 5.38 -3.26
C SER A 46 8.78 6.89 -3.03
N GLU A 47 7.79 7.53 -3.64
CA GLU A 47 7.49 8.97 -3.55
C GLU A 47 6.54 9.29 -2.37
N ASP A 48 5.99 8.27 -1.70
CA ASP A 48 5.17 8.41 -0.48
C ASP A 48 6.05 8.27 0.78
N HIS A 49 5.94 9.23 1.69
CA HIS A 49 6.62 9.19 2.99
C HIS A 49 5.79 8.53 4.09
N SER A 50 4.49 8.34 3.81
CA SER A 50 3.56 7.68 4.71
C SER A 50 3.97 6.22 4.90
N LYS A 51 3.62 5.67 6.05
CA LYS A 51 3.96 4.30 6.44
C LYS A 51 2.69 3.66 6.91
N TRP A 52 2.16 2.81 6.05
CA TRP A 52 0.86 2.23 6.25
C TRP A 52 0.83 0.81 5.71
N ALA A 53 -0.11 0.04 6.24
CA ALA A 53 -0.44 -1.28 5.76
C ALA A 53 -1.95 -1.43 5.76
N VAL A 54 -2.44 -2.21 4.80
CA VAL A 54 -3.85 -2.57 4.69
C VAL A 54 -3.92 -4.06 4.44
N SER A 55 -4.91 -4.73 5.03
CA SER A 55 -5.13 -6.14 4.75
C SER A 55 -5.67 -6.32 3.33
N GLU A 56 -5.31 -7.43 2.67
CA GLU A 56 -5.92 -7.81 1.39
C GLU A 56 -7.33 -8.40 1.59
N ASP A 57 -7.59 -8.98 2.76
CA ASP A 57 -8.85 -9.64 3.08
C ASP A 57 -9.88 -8.64 3.63
N ALA A 58 -10.93 -8.41 2.84
CA ALA A 58 -12.07 -7.57 3.20
C ALA A 58 -12.83 -8.06 4.46
N ALA A 59 -12.75 -9.35 4.80
CA ALA A 59 -13.34 -9.89 6.04
C ALA A 59 -12.52 -9.51 7.29
N ARG A 60 -11.27 -9.06 7.11
CA ARG A 60 -10.38 -8.59 8.18
C ARG A 60 -9.88 -7.18 7.86
N PRO A 61 -10.74 -6.14 7.88
CA PRO A 61 -10.45 -4.79 7.38
C PRO A 61 -9.52 -3.98 8.30
N TRP A 62 -8.28 -4.43 8.40
CA TRP A 62 -7.24 -3.75 9.16
C TRP A 62 -6.60 -2.65 8.32
N VAL A 63 -6.46 -1.48 8.94
CA VAL A 63 -5.57 -0.41 8.48
C VAL A 63 -4.59 -0.12 9.60
N CYS A 64 -3.31 -0.06 9.26
CA CYS A 64 -2.25 0.30 10.20
C CYS A 64 -1.48 1.51 9.68
N VAL A 65 -1.12 2.43 10.57
CA VAL A 65 -0.26 3.58 10.28
C VAL A 65 0.78 3.69 11.39
N GLY A 66 2.04 3.94 11.03
CA GLY A 66 3.12 3.90 12.02
C GLY A 66 4.42 4.58 11.61
N ASP A 67 5.48 4.23 12.33
CA ASP A 67 6.77 4.93 12.29
C ASP A 67 7.79 4.27 11.35
N ILE A 68 7.62 2.97 11.07
CA ILE A 68 8.58 2.11 10.38
C ILE A 68 8.10 1.76 8.97
N ASN A 69 8.98 1.93 7.98
CA ASN A 69 8.75 1.50 6.60
C ASN A 69 9.44 0.16 6.33
N ARG A 70 9.29 -0.41 5.12
CA ARG A 70 9.86 -1.72 4.75
C ARG A 70 11.29 -1.66 4.19
N MET A 71 12.11 -0.73 4.67
CA MET A 71 13.53 -0.69 4.33
C MET A 71 14.33 -1.54 5.33
N LEU A 72 15.30 -2.33 4.86
CA LEU A 72 16.20 -3.15 5.69
C LEU A 72 16.88 -2.32 6.79
N THR A 73 17.23 -1.08 6.48
CA THR A 73 17.84 -0.13 7.43
C THR A 73 16.94 0.29 8.59
N GLN A 74 15.64 -0.06 8.57
CA GLN A 74 14.74 0.18 9.70
C GLN A 74 14.60 -1.00 10.67
N GLU A 75 15.16 -2.18 10.40
CA GLU A 75 15.03 -3.35 11.30
C GLU A 75 15.60 -3.07 12.70
N GLU A 76 16.65 -2.25 12.77
CA GLU A 76 17.32 -1.88 14.02
C GLU A 76 16.78 -0.57 14.62
N ARG A 77 15.69 -0.03 14.07
CA ARG A 77 15.09 1.23 14.54
C ARG A 77 13.84 0.95 15.38
N GLY A 78 13.79 1.57 16.55
CA GLY A 78 12.57 1.58 17.35
C GLY A 78 11.44 2.34 16.65
N GLY A 79 10.21 1.88 16.85
CA GLY A 79 9.00 2.52 16.33
C GLY A 79 7.76 1.72 16.66
N GLY A 80 6.60 2.34 16.44
CA GLY A 80 5.28 1.73 16.66
C GLY A 80 4.42 1.73 15.41
N THR A 81 3.29 1.04 15.51
CA THR A 81 2.19 1.12 14.54
C THR A 81 0.87 1.05 15.29
N VAL A 82 -0.09 1.84 14.87
CA VAL A 82 -1.46 1.78 15.38
C VAL A 82 -2.32 1.16 14.31
N CYS A 83 -3.03 0.09 14.68
CA CYS A 83 -3.93 -0.63 13.80
C CYS A 83 -5.38 -0.45 14.23
N ARG A 84 -6.26 -0.28 13.25
CA ARG A 84 -7.70 -0.18 13.45
C ARG A 84 -8.43 -1.18 12.55
N TRP A 85 -9.38 -1.91 13.14
CA TRP A 85 -10.35 -2.72 12.42
C TRP A 85 -11.53 -1.82 12.02
N ASP A 86 -11.55 -1.35 10.77
CA ASP A 86 -12.57 -0.43 10.29
C ASP A 86 -12.77 -0.59 8.78
N ALA A 87 -13.96 -1.04 8.38
CA ALA A 87 -14.29 -1.33 6.99
C ALA A 87 -14.31 -0.09 6.09
N VAL A 88 -14.68 1.07 6.62
CA VAL A 88 -14.72 2.32 5.84
C VAL A 88 -13.29 2.80 5.59
N LEU A 89 -12.47 2.85 6.63
CA LEU A 89 -11.08 3.26 6.52
C LEU A 89 -10.29 2.28 5.63
N TRP A 90 -10.49 0.98 5.83
CA TRP A 90 -9.90 -0.06 4.99
C TRP A 90 -10.27 0.13 3.52
N ARG A 91 -11.54 0.39 3.21
CA ARG A 91 -11.96 0.61 1.82
C ARG A 91 -11.25 1.80 1.19
N LEU A 92 -11.09 2.90 1.94
CA LEU A 92 -10.38 4.08 1.45
C LEU A 92 -8.90 3.78 1.19
N TYR A 93 -8.20 3.13 2.13
CA TYR A 93 -6.79 2.78 1.98
C TYR A 93 -6.54 1.71 0.90
N SER A 94 -7.37 0.67 0.84
CA SER A 94 -7.27 -0.38 -0.18
C SER A 94 -7.46 0.17 -1.59
N GLN A 95 -8.31 1.19 -1.77
CA GLN A 95 -8.51 1.84 -3.06
C GLN A 95 -7.31 2.67 -3.53
N LEU A 96 -6.39 3.04 -2.62
CA LEU A 96 -5.16 3.72 -2.99
C LEU A 96 -4.17 2.77 -3.69
N VAL A 97 -4.27 1.46 -3.45
CA VAL A 97 -3.34 0.46 -4.01
C VAL A 97 -3.63 0.26 -5.50
N ALA A 98 -2.78 0.83 -6.36
CA ALA A 98 -2.90 0.66 -7.81
C ALA A 98 -2.17 -0.59 -8.31
N ALA A 99 -1.02 -0.90 -7.70
CA ALA A 99 -0.26 -2.11 -7.99
C ALA A 99 0.54 -2.58 -6.77
N VAL A 100 0.77 -3.89 -6.68
CA VAL A 100 1.63 -4.51 -5.67
C VAL A 100 2.84 -5.16 -6.34
N GLU A 101 3.95 -5.24 -5.61
CA GLU A 101 5.07 -6.09 -6.01
C GLU A 101 4.64 -7.57 -5.94
N PRO A 102 4.93 -8.37 -6.97
CA PRO A 102 4.63 -9.79 -6.94
C PRO A 102 5.48 -10.53 -5.91
N CYS A 103 4.93 -11.59 -5.32
CA CYS A 103 5.70 -12.51 -4.50
C CYS A 103 6.87 -13.11 -5.32
N PRO A 104 8.07 -13.28 -4.73
CA PRO A 104 9.17 -13.98 -5.36
C PRO A 104 8.72 -15.35 -5.91
N GLY A 105 9.00 -15.61 -7.18
CA GLY A 105 8.62 -16.87 -7.86
C GLY A 105 7.18 -16.95 -8.37
N LYS A 106 6.35 -15.90 -8.20
CA LYS A 106 5.02 -15.80 -8.83
C LYS A 106 4.99 -14.67 -9.86
N GLN A 107 4.41 -14.92 -11.05
CA GLN A 107 4.22 -13.89 -12.07
C GLN A 107 3.27 -12.79 -11.57
N PRO A 108 3.40 -11.53 -12.04
CA PRO A 108 2.54 -10.44 -11.61
C PRO A 108 1.07 -10.73 -11.93
N VAL A 109 0.26 -10.78 -10.87
CA VAL A 109 -1.20 -10.88 -10.97
C VAL A 109 -1.76 -9.45 -10.92
N ASN A 110 -2.51 -9.03 -11.94
CA ASN A 110 -3.24 -7.75 -11.90
C ASN A 110 -4.43 -7.90 -10.94
N VAL A 111 -4.22 -7.60 -9.66
CA VAL A 111 -5.19 -7.82 -8.57
C VAL A 111 -6.47 -6.97 -8.73
N TYR A 112 -6.47 -5.91 -9.55
CA TYR A 112 -7.58 -4.95 -9.64
C TYR A 112 -8.23 -4.78 -11.03
N ARG A 113 -8.03 -5.69 -12.00
CA ARG A 113 -8.96 -5.75 -13.14
C ARG A 113 -10.27 -6.37 -12.67
N ARG A 114 -11.20 -5.52 -12.20
CA ARG A 114 -12.61 -5.89 -12.07
C ARG A 114 -13.07 -6.44 -13.43
N ARG A 115 -13.41 -7.74 -13.47
CA ARG A 115 -14.33 -8.24 -14.49
C ARG A 115 -15.71 -7.62 -14.21
N PRO A 116 -16.49 -7.31 -15.26
CA PRO A 116 -17.75 -6.57 -15.16
C PRO A 116 -18.74 -7.20 -14.18
#